data_AF-A0A176RXE1-F1
#
_entry.id   AF-A0A176RXE1-F1
#
_cell.length_a   1.000
_cell.length_b   1.000
_cell.length_c   1.000
_cell.angle_alpha   90.00
_cell.angle_beta   90.00
_cell.angle_gamma   90.00
#
_symmetry.space_group_name_H-M   'P 1'
#
loop_
_entity.id
_entity.type
_entity.pdbx_description
1 polymer ?
#
loop_
_entity_poly.entity_id
_entity_poly.type
_entity_poly.pdbx_seq_one_letter_code
_entity_poly.pdbx_strand_id
1 'polypeptide(L)'
;YYLREPGVSREKIKAEQAELGFVCVEDKWAGLVPYQYALAIENFSNPFYWSEKLADCFLAWTMPIYYGCTRITDYFPAEALIQIDINAPDVAEQIQSAISSNAWQRNRDAIAYARELVLNRYQLFPFVAQQIRSFENTYGSFAQKQVVSIQPRQYYQLSIKFAGKIQAIRK
;
A
#
# COMPACT_ATOMS: atom_id res chain seq x y z
N TYR A 1 -17.70 -10.01 -1.66
CA TYR A 1 -18.33 -8.88 -0.95
C TYR A 1 -19.20 -9.46 0.14
N TYR A 2 -18.67 -9.62 1.35
CA TYR A 2 -19.46 -10.15 2.46
C TYR A 2 -20.65 -9.22 2.70
N LEU A 3 -21.84 -9.78 2.53
CA LEU A 3 -23.10 -9.12 2.83
C LEU A 3 -23.07 -8.78 4.33
N ARG A 4 -22.91 -7.48 4.62
CA ARG A 4 -23.00 -6.95 5.97
C ARG A 4 -24.39 -7.31 6.49
N GLU A 5 -24.47 -8.12 7.55
CA GLU A 5 -25.76 -8.36 8.19
C GLU A 5 -26.37 -7.00 8.59
N PRO A 6 -27.57 -6.65 8.10
CA PRO A 6 -28.18 -5.38 8.43
C PRO A 6 -28.37 -5.27 9.95
N GLY A 7 -27.72 -4.29 10.58
CA GLY A 7 -27.94 -3.96 12.00
C GLY A 7 -26.76 -4.22 12.95
N VAL A 8 -25.68 -4.86 12.53
CA VAL A 8 -24.51 -5.07 13.41
C VAL A 8 -23.57 -3.85 13.36
N SER A 9 -23.35 -3.19 14.51
CA SER A 9 -22.42 -2.05 14.60
C SER A 9 -20.97 -2.51 14.42
N ARG A 10 -20.11 -1.62 13.89
CA ARG A 10 -18.67 -1.92 13.77
C ARG A 10 -18.03 -2.21 15.13
N GLU A 11 -18.52 -1.58 16.19
CA GLU A 11 -18.02 -1.77 17.55
C GLU A 11 -18.31 -3.18 18.05
N LYS A 12 -19.51 -3.72 17.74
CA LYS A 12 -19.88 -5.10 18.11
C LYS A 12 -18.97 -6.12 17.41
N ILE A 13 -18.71 -5.96 16.11
CA ILE A 13 -17.78 -6.83 15.37
C ILE A 13 -16.37 -6.73 15.95
N LYS A 14 -15.88 -5.53 16.25
CA LYS A 14 -14.56 -5.34 16.87
C LYS A 14 -14.47 -6.01 18.24
N ALA A 15 -15.52 -5.92 19.06
CA ALA A 15 -15.57 -6.55 20.38
C ALA A 15 -15.55 -8.09 20.28
N GLU A 16 -16.38 -8.67 19.42
CA GLU A 16 -16.42 -10.13 19.18
C GLU A 16 -15.07 -10.64 18.64
N GLN A 17 -14.45 -9.90 17.70
CA GLN A 17 -13.13 -10.22 17.19
C GLN A 17 -12.05 -10.13 18.28
N ALA A 18 -12.13 -9.13 19.18
CA ALA A 18 -11.20 -9.00 20.29
C ALA A 18 -11.28 -10.18 21.28
N GLU A 19 -12.48 -10.71 21.54
CA GLU A 19 -12.65 -11.91 22.37
C GLU A 19 -12.01 -13.16 21.75
N LEU A 20 -11.97 -13.23 20.42
CA LEU A 20 -11.27 -14.27 19.65
C LEU A 20 -9.76 -14.01 19.52
N GLY A 21 -9.24 -12.96 20.16
CA GLY A 21 -7.81 -12.61 20.14
C GLY A 21 -7.37 -11.75 18.94
N PHE A 22 -8.30 -11.27 18.10
CA PHE A 22 -7.95 -10.36 17.01
C PHE A 22 -7.77 -8.94 17.54
N VAL A 23 -6.64 -8.33 17.21
CA VAL A 23 -6.41 -6.90 17.47
C VAL A 23 -6.82 -6.12 16.24
N CYS A 24 -7.94 -5.38 16.33
CA CYS A 24 -8.34 -4.49 15.26
C CYS A 24 -7.43 -3.26 15.22
N VAL A 25 -6.84 -2.97 14.07
CA VAL A 25 -6.04 -1.76 13.83
C VAL A 25 -6.90 -0.70 13.15
N GLU A 26 -6.85 0.54 13.63
CA GLU A 26 -7.56 1.67 13.01
C GLU A 26 -6.92 2.11 11.69
N ASP A 27 -5.60 2.00 11.60
CA ASP A 27 -4.82 2.32 10.41
C ASP A 27 -4.04 1.09 9.97
N LYS A 28 -4.10 0.78 8.67
CA LYS A 28 -3.32 -0.28 8.04
C LYS A 28 -1.82 -0.08 8.27
N TRP A 29 -1.36 1.18 8.30
CA TRP A 29 0.03 1.53 8.54
C TRP A 29 0.53 1.02 9.91
N ALA A 30 -0.30 1.14 10.95
CA ALA A 30 0.01 0.63 12.28
C ALA A 30 0.11 -0.91 12.32
N GLY A 31 -0.58 -1.60 11.42
CA GLY A 31 -0.51 -3.05 11.26
C GLY A 31 0.64 -3.56 10.37
N LEU A 32 1.38 -2.67 9.70
CA LEU A 32 2.47 -3.05 8.78
C LEU A 32 3.85 -2.60 9.27
N VAL A 33 4.01 -1.32 9.58
CA VAL A 33 5.33 -0.72 9.90
C VAL A 33 6.10 -1.42 11.02
N PRO A 34 5.45 -1.88 12.11
CA PRO A 34 6.18 -2.57 13.18
C PRO A 34 6.68 -3.96 12.79
N TYR A 35 6.26 -4.50 11.64
CA TYR A 35 6.47 -5.89 11.25
C TYR A 35 7.39 -6.00 10.05
N GLN A 36 8.35 -6.93 10.14
CA GLN A 36 9.26 -7.26 9.04
C GLN A 36 8.56 -8.01 7.91
N TYR A 37 7.53 -8.79 8.22
CA TYR A 37 6.78 -9.61 7.27
C TYR A 37 5.28 -9.35 7.40
N ALA A 38 4.56 -9.40 6.28
CA ALA A 38 3.10 -9.37 6.26
C ALA A 38 2.55 -10.29 5.18
N LEU A 39 1.40 -10.91 5.46
CA LEU A 39 0.66 -11.69 4.47
C LEU A 39 -0.02 -10.73 3.48
N ALA A 40 0.36 -10.81 2.22
CA ALA A 40 -0.24 -10.07 1.11
C ALA A 40 -0.96 -11.06 0.18
N ILE A 41 -2.14 -11.53 0.58
CA ILE A 41 -2.90 -12.53 -0.16
C ILE A 41 -3.98 -11.84 -0.99
N GLU A 42 -3.93 -12.05 -2.30
CA GLU A 42 -4.94 -11.54 -3.21
C GLU A 42 -6.20 -12.40 -3.22
N ASN A 43 -7.33 -11.76 -3.53
CA ASN A 43 -8.61 -12.46 -3.64
C ASN A 43 -8.68 -13.43 -4.83
N PHE A 44 -7.78 -13.27 -5.80
CA PHE A 44 -7.73 -14.08 -7.02
C PHE A 44 -6.29 -14.17 -7.54
N SER A 45 -5.97 -15.30 -8.19
CA SER A 45 -4.64 -15.57 -8.75
C SER A 45 -4.70 -15.58 -10.28
N ASN A 46 -3.89 -14.74 -10.92
CA ASN A 46 -3.72 -14.72 -12.37
C ASN A 46 -2.40 -14.04 -12.79
N PRO A 47 -2.01 -14.05 -14.07
CA PRO A 47 -0.70 -13.54 -14.48
C PRO A 47 -0.48 -12.02 -14.38
N PHE A 48 -1.51 -11.20 -14.16
CA PHE A 48 -1.41 -9.74 -14.31
C PHE A 48 -2.06 -8.95 -13.17
N TYR A 49 -2.40 -9.61 -12.06
CA TYR A 49 -3.16 -9.01 -10.97
C TYR A 49 -2.38 -9.00 -9.67
N TRP A 50 -1.91 -7.82 -9.30
CA TRP A 50 -1.44 -7.48 -7.97
C TRP A 50 -2.09 -6.16 -7.54
N SER A 51 -2.27 -5.97 -6.24
CA SER A 51 -3.04 -4.85 -5.69
C SER A 51 -2.27 -4.02 -4.66
N GLU A 52 -2.99 -3.12 -3.99
CA GLU A 52 -2.48 -2.35 -2.85
C GLU A 52 -1.95 -3.23 -1.72
N LYS A 53 -2.42 -4.47 -1.58
CA LYS A 53 -1.92 -5.39 -0.53
C LYS A 53 -0.42 -5.58 -0.62
N LEU A 54 0.10 -5.75 -1.84
CA LEU A 54 1.52 -5.88 -2.10
C LEU A 54 2.25 -4.54 -2.00
N ALA A 55 1.70 -3.49 -2.64
CA ALA A 55 2.33 -2.16 -2.62
C ALA A 55 2.48 -1.61 -1.20
N ASP A 56 1.47 -1.77 -0.35
CA ASP A 56 1.50 -1.26 1.02
C ASP A 56 2.59 -1.92 1.86
N CYS A 57 2.92 -3.19 1.61
CA CYS A 57 4.05 -3.86 2.26
C CYS A 57 5.37 -3.16 1.91
N PHE A 58 5.65 -2.95 0.61
CA PHE A 58 6.86 -2.26 0.18
C PHE A 58 6.91 -0.80 0.67
N LEU A 59 5.76 -0.12 0.68
CA LEU A 59 5.64 1.22 1.25
C LEU A 59 5.84 1.25 2.76
N ALA A 60 5.66 0.14 3.49
CA ALA A 60 5.92 0.03 4.92
C ALA A 60 7.32 -0.52 5.26
N TRP A 61 8.17 -0.79 4.26
CA TRP A 61 9.43 -1.54 4.43
C TRP A 61 9.22 -2.96 4.96
N THR A 62 8.04 -3.52 4.73
CA THR A 62 7.67 -4.88 5.14
C THR A 62 7.83 -5.82 3.94
N MET A 63 8.47 -6.98 4.14
CA MET A 63 8.58 -8.01 3.11
C MET A 63 7.25 -8.76 2.99
N PRO A 64 6.60 -8.74 1.82
CA PRO A 64 5.36 -9.46 1.64
C PRO A 64 5.61 -10.96 1.48
N ILE A 65 4.82 -11.74 2.20
CA ILE A 65 4.59 -13.17 1.92
C ILE A 65 3.33 -13.23 1.06
N TYR A 66 3.49 -13.59 -0.21
CA TYR A 66 2.60 -13.21 -1.28
C TYR A 66 1.98 -14.40 -2.02
N TYR A 67 0.69 -14.26 -2.33
CA TYR A 67 -0.04 -15.12 -3.27
C TYR A 67 -1.03 -14.27 -4.09
N GLY A 68 -1.02 -14.42 -5.42
CA GLY A 68 -1.86 -13.65 -6.33
C GLY A 68 -1.35 -13.65 -7.76
N CYS A 69 -0.51 -12.67 -8.11
CA CYS A 69 0.05 -12.54 -9.44
C CYS A 69 1.06 -13.65 -9.74
N THR A 70 0.77 -14.52 -10.71
CA THR A 70 1.69 -15.63 -11.07
C THR A 70 2.93 -15.17 -11.82
N ARG A 71 2.90 -13.97 -12.42
CA ARG A 71 4.06 -13.32 -13.05
C ARG A 71 4.55 -12.13 -12.25
N ILE A 72 4.50 -12.20 -10.92
CA ILE A 72 4.87 -11.05 -10.09
C ILE A 72 6.31 -10.58 -10.31
N THR A 73 7.20 -11.49 -10.73
CA THR A 73 8.60 -11.22 -11.05
C THR A 73 8.81 -10.37 -12.31
N ASP A 74 7.77 -10.19 -13.13
CA ASP A 74 7.79 -9.20 -14.22
C ASP A 74 7.65 -7.76 -13.70
N TYR A 75 7.12 -7.61 -12.48
CA TYR A 75 6.84 -6.32 -11.86
C TYR A 75 7.84 -5.94 -10.77
N PHE A 76 8.31 -6.92 -9.98
CA PHE A 76 9.18 -6.71 -8.82
C PHE A 76 10.31 -7.76 -8.80
N PRO A 77 11.46 -7.48 -8.15
CA PRO A 77 12.50 -8.49 -7.93
C PRO A 77 11.96 -9.68 -7.16
N ALA A 78 12.36 -10.90 -7.54
CA ALA A 78 11.95 -12.11 -6.85
C ALA A 78 12.38 -12.11 -5.37
N GLU A 79 13.51 -11.47 -5.07
CA GLU A 79 14.11 -11.40 -3.74
C GLU A 79 13.38 -10.42 -2.81
N ALA A 80 12.56 -9.52 -3.36
CA ALA A 80 11.83 -8.53 -2.57
C ALA A 80 10.62 -9.13 -1.83
N LEU A 81 10.18 -10.32 -2.21
CA LEU A 81 8.99 -10.98 -1.68
C LEU A 81 9.20 -12.48 -1.52
N ILE A 82 8.34 -13.11 -0.72
CA ILE A 82 8.30 -14.57 -0.57
C ILE A 82 7.02 -15.05 -1.26
N GLN A 83 7.13 -15.72 -2.40
CA GLN A 83 5.96 -16.32 -3.04
C GLN A 83 5.62 -17.64 -2.35
N ILE A 84 4.35 -17.84 -2.05
CA ILE A 84 3.79 -19.09 -1.51
C ILE A 84 2.65 -19.57 -2.40
N ASP A 85 2.27 -20.84 -2.30
CA ASP A 85 0.98 -21.34 -2.76
C ASP A 85 0.10 -21.62 -1.54
N ILE A 86 -1.01 -20.90 -1.41
CA ILE A 86 -1.93 -21.06 -0.26
C ILE A 86 -2.65 -22.40 -0.23
N ASN A 87 -2.64 -23.15 -1.34
CA ASN A 87 -3.23 -24.49 -1.42
C ASN A 87 -2.20 -25.60 -1.17
N ALA A 88 -0.92 -25.24 -1.03
CA ALA A 88 0.12 -26.21 -0.74
C ALA A 88 -0.08 -26.77 0.68
N PRO A 89 0.04 -28.10 0.86
CA PRO A 89 -0.17 -28.73 2.16
C PRO A 89 0.87 -28.30 3.21
N ASP A 90 2.04 -27.83 2.78
CA ASP A 90 3.19 -27.43 3.58
C ASP A 90 3.38 -25.90 3.65
N VAL A 91 2.35 -25.11 3.29
CA VAL A 91 2.47 -23.64 3.22
C VAL A 91 2.83 -23.02 4.58
N ALA A 92 2.36 -23.60 5.68
CA ALA A 92 2.66 -23.09 7.02
C ALA A 92 4.15 -23.26 7.36
N GLU A 93 4.74 -24.39 7.01
CA GLU A 93 6.16 -24.69 7.17
C GLU A 93 7.01 -23.79 6.27
N GLN A 94 6.58 -23.54 5.03
CA GLN A 94 7.24 -22.61 4.12
C GLN A 94 7.30 -21.19 4.71
N ILE A 95 6.19 -20.71 5.27
CA ILE A 95 6.12 -19.41 5.94
C ILE A 95 7.08 -19.35 7.14
N GLN A 96 7.07 -20.37 8.01
CA GLN A 96 7.95 -20.43 9.18
C GLN A 96 9.43 -20.45 8.78
N SER A 97 9.78 -21.23 7.76
CA SER A 97 11.13 -21.31 7.20
C SER A 97 11.57 -19.96 6.64
N ALA A 98 10.69 -19.30 5.89
CA ALA A 98 11.00 -18.01 5.28
C ALA A 98 11.26 -16.92 6.33
N ILE A 99 10.45 -16.86 7.40
CA ILE A 99 10.66 -15.95 8.53
C ILE A 99 12.00 -16.26 9.23
N SER A 100 12.26 -17.54 9.51
CA SER A 100 13.49 -17.99 10.19
C SER A 100 14.76 -17.72 9.38
N SER A 101 14.64 -17.59 8.06
CA SER A 101 15.76 -17.33 7.16
C SER A 101 16.31 -15.90 7.22
N ASN A 102 15.66 -14.99 7.95
CA ASN A 102 15.97 -13.54 7.94
C ASN A 102 16.00 -12.93 6.52
N ALA A 103 15.15 -13.44 5.61
CA ALA A 103 15.06 -12.96 4.23
C ALA A 103 14.83 -11.44 4.14
N TRP A 104 13.99 -10.89 5.01
CA TRP A 104 13.75 -9.44 5.06
C TRP A 104 15.05 -8.64 5.23
N GLN A 105 15.90 -9.05 6.17
CA GLN A 105 17.14 -8.33 6.46
C GLN A 105 18.20 -8.54 5.37
N ARG A 106 18.30 -9.75 4.82
CA ARG A 106 19.24 -10.07 3.74
C ARG A 106 18.90 -9.37 2.42
N ASN A 107 17.62 -9.19 2.13
CA ASN A 107 17.14 -8.67 0.85
C ASN A 107 16.63 -7.22 0.93
N ARG A 108 17.11 -6.45 1.91
CA ARG A 108 16.64 -5.07 2.15
C ARG A 108 16.77 -4.17 0.92
N ASP A 109 17.80 -4.37 0.10
CA ASP A 109 18.01 -3.61 -1.14
C ASP A 109 16.95 -3.95 -2.20
N ALA A 110 16.54 -5.22 -2.30
CA ALA A 110 15.47 -5.62 -3.20
C ALA A 110 14.12 -5.02 -2.76
N ILE A 111 13.85 -4.99 -1.45
CA ILE A 111 12.67 -4.31 -0.89
C ILE A 111 12.72 -2.80 -1.19
N ALA A 112 13.88 -2.16 -1.02
CA ALA A 112 14.07 -0.75 -1.33
C ALA A 112 13.79 -0.47 -2.81
N TYR A 113 14.30 -1.30 -3.72
CA TYR A 113 14.04 -1.14 -5.14
C TYR A 113 12.57 -1.39 -5.51
N ALA A 114 11.92 -2.40 -4.90
CA ALA A 114 10.48 -2.63 -5.07
C ALA A 114 9.65 -1.42 -4.61
N ARG A 115 10.03 -0.79 -3.50
CA ARG A 115 9.44 0.46 -3.01
C ARG A 115 9.59 1.60 -4.03
N GLU A 116 10.79 1.77 -4.60
CA GLU A 116 11.03 2.78 -5.64
C GLU A 116 10.16 2.54 -6.87
N LEU A 117 9.98 1.27 -7.30
CA LEU A 117 9.07 0.92 -8.38
C LEU A 117 7.62 1.30 -8.06
N VAL A 118 7.15 1.05 -6.84
CA VAL A 118 5.82 1.52 -6.41
C VAL A 118 5.74 3.05 -6.54
N LEU A 119 6.63 3.77 -5.85
CA LEU A 119 6.57 5.24 -5.75
C LEU A 119 6.71 5.96 -7.10
N ASN A 120 7.57 5.45 -7.99
CA ASN A 120 8.02 6.18 -9.17
C ASN A 120 7.61 5.55 -10.51
N ARG A 121 7.03 4.35 -10.52
CA ARG A 121 6.58 3.69 -11.75
C ARG A 121 5.11 3.29 -11.70
N TYR A 122 4.68 2.59 -10.65
CA TYR A 122 3.35 2.00 -10.59
C TYR A 122 2.28 2.88 -9.96
N GLN A 123 2.67 3.88 -9.15
CA GLN A 123 1.73 4.90 -8.68
C GLN A 123 1.12 5.70 -9.82
N LEU A 124 -0.11 6.18 -9.61
CA LEU A 124 -0.94 6.81 -10.65
C LEU A 124 -0.23 8.01 -11.32
N PHE A 125 0.30 8.94 -10.52
CA PHE A 125 0.91 10.15 -11.05
C PHE A 125 2.19 9.88 -11.87
N PRO A 126 3.19 9.13 -11.38
CA PRO A 126 4.33 8.74 -12.20
C PRO A 126 3.94 7.97 -13.46
N PHE A 127 2.98 7.04 -13.36
CA PHE A 127 2.48 6.30 -14.51
C PHE A 127 1.91 7.22 -15.58
N VAL A 128 0.98 8.11 -15.23
CA VAL A 128 0.38 9.06 -16.18
C VAL A 128 1.44 9.99 -16.76
N ALA A 129 2.35 10.51 -15.93
CA ALA A 129 3.44 11.36 -16.39
C ALA A 129 4.36 10.64 -17.39
N GLN A 130 4.62 9.35 -17.18
CA GLN A 130 5.36 8.52 -18.12
C GLN A 130 4.59 8.33 -19.44
N GLN A 131 3.29 8.04 -19.39
CA GLN A 131 2.48 7.89 -20.60
C GLN A 131 2.42 9.17 -21.43
N ILE A 132 2.27 10.35 -20.78
CA ILE A 132 2.32 11.65 -21.46
C ILE A 132 3.66 11.83 -22.18
N ARG A 133 4.79 11.59 -21.49
CA ARG A 133 6.12 11.72 -22.11
C ARG A 133 6.31 10.75 -23.27
N SER A 134 5.87 9.51 -23.14
CA SER A 134 5.94 8.51 -24.22
C SER A 134 5.13 8.95 -25.44
N PHE A 135 3.94 9.49 -25.22
CA PHE A 135 3.10 10.05 -26.28
C PHE A 135 3.75 11.26 -26.96
N GLU A 136 4.27 12.22 -26.20
CA GLU A 136 5.01 13.38 -26.74
C GLU A 136 6.24 12.97 -27.56
N ASN A 137 6.98 11.95 -27.10
CA ASN A 137 8.14 11.42 -27.83
C ASN A 137 7.75 10.73 -29.15
N THR A 138 6.56 10.13 -29.21
CA THR A 138 6.11 9.35 -30.38
C THR A 138 5.45 10.23 -31.43
N TYR A 139 4.63 11.20 -31.00
CA TYR A 139 3.77 11.99 -31.88
C TYR A 139 4.12 13.49 -31.90
N GLY A 140 5.11 13.92 -31.11
CA GLY A 140 5.42 15.33 -30.87
C GLY A 140 4.58 15.94 -29.74
N SER A 141 5.01 17.09 -29.21
CA SER A 141 4.22 17.82 -28.21
C SER A 141 3.08 18.58 -28.90
N PHE A 142 1.84 18.35 -28.47
CA PHE A 142 0.63 18.86 -29.14
C PHE A 142 0.32 20.34 -28.86
N ALA A 143 1.09 21.03 -28.02
CA ALA A 143 0.93 22.48 -27.84
C ALA A 143 2.16 23.12 -27.17
N GLN A 144 2.42 24.39 -27.48
CA GLN A 144 3.29 25.22 -26.63
C GLN A 144 2.70 25.27 -25.22
N LYS A 145 3.51 24.93 -24.21
CA LYS A 145 3.14 25.10 -22.81
C LYS A 145 2.86 26.58 -22.56
N GLN A 146 1.62 26.91 -22.23
CA GLN A 146 1.28 28.26 -21.80
C GLN A 146 1.54 28.39 -20.30
N VAL A 147 2.22 29.46 -19.90
CA VAL A 147 2.35 29.81 -18.48
C VAL A 147 0.97 30.27 -18.02
N VAL A 148 0.37 29.51 -17.09
CA VAL A 148 -0.91 29.87 -16.49
C VAL A 148 -0.65 30.35 -15.06
N SER A 149 -1.12 31.54 -14.72
CA SER A 149 -1.12 32.01 -13.34
C SER A 149 -2.28 31.37 -12.58
N ILE A 150 -1.99 30.34 -11.79
CA ILE A 150 -2.97 29.75 -10.89
C ILE A 150 -3.07 30.68 -9.66
N GLN A 151 -4.14 31.48 -9.59
CA GLN A 151 -4.42 32.25 -8.38
C GLN A 151 -4.68 31.28 -7.22
N PRO A 152 -4.18 31.53 -6.00
CA PRO A 152 -4.58 30.78 -4.84
C PRO A 152 -6.10 30.79 -4.78
N ARG A 153 -6.72 29.61 -4.81
CA ARG A 153 -8.16 29.50 -4.63
C ARG A 153 -8.48 30.15 -3.28
N GLN A 154 -9.22 31.25 -3.26
CA GLN A 154 -9.71 31.83 -2.01
C GLN A 154 -10.46 30.71 -1.30
N TYR A 155 -9.90 30.25 -0.17
CA TYR A 155 -10.46 29.15 0.59
C TYR A 155 -11.94 29.44 0.88
N TYR A 156 -12.80 28.44 0.68
CA TYR A 156 -14.03 28.38 1.46
C TYR A 156 -13.62 28.47 2.93
N GLN A 157 -13.96 29.57 3.60
CA GLN A 157 -13.88 29.66 5.05
C GLN A 157 -14.83 28.61 5.63
N LEU A 158 -14.34 27.39 5.83
CA LEU A 158 -14.91 26.51 6.84
C LEU A 158 -14.57 27.15 8.18
N SER A 159 -15.50 27.97 8.66
CA SER A 159 -15.46 28.56 9.99
C SER A 159 -15.55 27.44 11.02
N ILE A 160 -14.40 26.87 11.38
CA ILE A 160 -14.27 26.05 12.58
C ILE A 160 -14.34 27.02 13.75
N LYS A 161 -15.52 27.10 14.39
CA LYS A 161 -15.69 27.80 15.66
C LYS A 161 -14.93 27.03 16.74
N PHE A 162 -13.66 27.35 16.94
CA PHE A 162 -12.98 26.98 18.17
C PHE A 162 -13.45 27.91 19.29
N ALA A 163 -14.31 27.37 20.17
CA ALA A 163 -14.62 27.99 21.45
C ALA A 163 -13.45 27.72 22.42
N GLY A 164 -12.43 28.57 22.38
CA GLY A 164 -11.31 28.48 23.30
C GLY A 164 -10.48 29.75 23.30
N LYS A 165 -10.51 30.51 24.40
CA LYS A 165 -9.66 31.69 24.60
C LYS A 165 -8.19 31.25 24.63
N ILE A 166 -7.42 31.63 23.63
CA ILE A 166 -5.95 31.62 23.73
C ILE A 166 -5.53 33.02 24.16
N GLN A 167 -5.07 33.14 25.41
CA GLN A 167 -4.37 34.33 25.90
C GLN A 167 -3.03 34.43 25.17
N ALA A 168 -2.80 35.56 24.50
CA ALA A 168 -1.52 35.88 23.91
C ALA A 168 -0.51 36.20 25.02
N ILE A 169 0.51 35.37 25.18
CA ILE A 169 1.73 35.72 25.90
C ILE A 169 2.55 36.60 24.96
N ARG A 170 2.56 37.92 25.21
CA ARG A 170 3.62 38.82 24.74
C ARG A 170 4.69 38.88 25.83
N LYS A 171 5.95 39.02 25.40
CA LYS A 171 7.13 39.21 26.25
C LYS A 171 6.90 40.21 27.39
#